data_AF-A0A5B1AW33-F1
#
_entry.id   AF-A0A5B1AW33-F1
#
_cell.length_a   1.000
_cell.length_b   1.000
_cell.length_c   1.000
_cell.angle_alpha   90.00
_cell.angle_beta   90.00
_cell.angle_gamma   90.00
#
_symmetry.space_group_name_H-M   'P 1'
#
loop_
_entity.id
_entity.type
_entity.pdbx_description
1 polymer ?
#
loop_
_entity_poly.entity_id
_entity_poly.type
_entity_poly.pdbx_seq_one_letter_code
_entity_poly.pdbx_strand_id
1 'polypeptide(L)'
;MKQISIAIFVMAWIAMSTIKAQTTDTSVANAINHAFAPLEKNRVPHGILLDYGFDFTNLNKYNGVNTSGDHINPALYRDIYTTIVSSAIQSGVSGIQNPKGEYNKWKNLQQQKTAVNTNTNTHIVLSGLYFKFSKIRTNALSQGDIRVINNSTQYDDAYSGGVWQNPYETKNAVAYKK
;
A
#
# COMPACT_ATOMS: atom_id res chain seq x y z
N MET A 1 -48.97 -27.02 15.95
CA MET A 1 -48.47 -25.62 16.00
C MET A 1 -47.27 -25.45 16.95
N LYS A 2 -47.30 -25.96 18.20
CA LYS A 2 -46.17 -25.82 19.16
C LYS A 2 -44.81 -26.38 18.69
N GLN A 3 -44.79 -27.51 17.99
CA GLN A 3 -43.56 -28.15 17.49
C GLN A 3 -42.85 -27.33 16.38
N ILE A 4 -43.62 -26.64 15.54
CA ILE A 4 -43.08 -25.82 14.43
C ILE A 4 -42.44 -24.53 14.98
N SER A 5 -43.02 -23.94 16.03
CA SER A 5 -42.46 -22.75 16.69
C SER A 5 -41.11 -23.02 17.38
N ILE A 6 -40.92 -24.22 17.95
CA ILE A 6 -39.66 -24.61 18.60
C ILE A 6 -38.55 -24.83 17.56
N ALA A 7 -38.88 -25.47 16.42
CA ALA A 7 -37.92 -25.69 15.34
C ALA A 7 -37.39 -24.38 14.72
N ILE A 8 -38.24 -23.37 14.58
CA ILE A 8 -37.85 -22.03 14.08
C ILE A 8 -36.94 -21.32 15.09
N PHE A 9 -37.23 -21.43 16.40
CA PHE A 9 -36.41 -20.82 17.44
C PHE A 9 -35.01 -21.45 17.54
N VAL A 10 -34.91 -22.78 17.38
CA VAL A 10 -33.62 -23.50 17.39
C VAL A 10 -32.78 -23.17 16.16
N MET A 11 -33.40 -23.07 14.98
CA MET A 11 -32.69 -22.65 13.76
C MET A 11 -32.19 -21.19 13.84
N ALA A 12 -32.95 -20.29 14.45
CA ALA A 12 -32.51 -18.91 14.65
C ALA A 12 -31.32 -18.80 15.63
N TRP A 13 -31.22 -19.69 16.61
CA TRP A 13 -30.12 -19.72 17.59
C TRP A 13 -28.81 -20.25 16.99
N ILE A 14 -28.89 -21.22 16.08
CA ILE A 14 -27.72 -21.77 15.36
C ILE A 14 -27.16 -20.77 14.35
N ALA A 15 -28.01 -19.92 13.75
CA ALA A 15 -27.57 -18.90 12.80
C ALA A 15 -26.76 -17.75 13.43
N MET A 16 -26.82 -17.55 14.75
CA MET A 16 -26.11 -16.46 15.45
C MET A 16 -24.71 -16.85 15.96
N SER A 17 -24.33 -18.13 15.93
CA SER A 17 -23.12 -18.62 16.62
C SER A 17 -21.85 -18.70 15.74
N THR A 18 -21.88 -18.27 14.47
CA THR A 18 -20.74 -18.46 13.54
C THR A 18 -20.25 -17.19 12.84
N ILE A 19 -20.51 -16.00 13.39
CA ILE A 19 -19.77 -14.80 12.96
C ILE A 19 -18.40 -14.80 13.65
N LYS A 20 -17.47 -15.64 13.18
CA LYS A 20 -16.05 -15.43 13.51
C LYS A 20 -15.58 -14.23 12.71
N ALA A 21 -15.33 -13.12 13.39
CA ALA A 21 -14.62 -11.98 12.83
C ALA A 21 -13.32 -12.46 12.17
N GLN A 22 -13.04 -12.01 10.95
CA GLN A 22 -11.74 -12.28 10.31
C GLN A 22 -10.66 -11.57 11.14
N THR A 23 -9.88 -12.32 11.91
CA THR A 23 -8.66 -11.81 12.54
C THR A 23 -7.68 -11.51 11.41
N THR A 24 -7.48 -10.24 11.08
CA THR A 24 -6.41 -9.82 10.17
C THR A 24 -5.08 -10.28 10.75
N ASP A 25 -4.37 -11.14 10.02
CA ASP A 25 -3.04 -11.61 10.40
C ASP A 25 -2.06 -10.43 10.34
N THR A 26 -1.59 -9.99 11.51
CA THR A 26 -0.62 -8.89 11.65
C THR A 26 0.82 -9.37 11.78
N SER A 27 1.08 -10.68 11.67
CA SER A 27 2.41 -11.27 11.90
C SER A 27 3.48 -10.66 10.98
N VAL A 28 3.18 -10.54 9.69
CA VAL A 28 4.08 -9.97 8.68
C VAL A 28 4.37 -8.50 8.99
N ALA A 29 3.34 -7.71 9.28
CA ALA A 29 3.51 -6.29 9.63
C ALA A 29 4.36 -6.14 10.90
N ASN A 30 4.15 -6.98 11.91
CA ASN A 30 4.94 -6.98 13.15
C ASN A 30 6.41 -7.36 12.89
N ALA A 31 6.67 -8.35 12.03
CA ALA A 31 8.03 -8.76 11.68
C ALA A 31 8.78 -7.64 10.93
N ILE A 32 8.12 -6.99 9.97
CA ILE A 32 8.68 -5.83 9.25
C ILE A 32 8.94 -4.67 10.23
N ASN A 33 7.96 -4.33 11.07
CA ASN A 33 8.10 -3.29 12.08
C ASN A 33 9.27 -3.55 13.01
N HIS A 34 9.48 -4.82 13.39
CA HIS A 34 10.62 -5.23 14.20
C HIS A 34 11.94 -5.07 13.46
N ALA A 35 12.02 -5.53 12.21
CA ALA A 35 13.24 -5.46 11.40
C ALA A 35 13.68 -4.00 11.14
N PHE A 36 12.74 -3.08 10.95
CA PHE A 36 13.04 -1.67 10.68
C PHE A 36 12.84 -0.76 11.91
N ALA A 37 12.69 -1.33 13.11
CA ALA A 37 12.49 -0.57 14.34
C ALA A 37 13.62 0.44 14.65
N PRO A 38 14.91 0.11 14.45
CA PRO A 38 16.00 1.03 14.78
C PRO A 38 16.12 2.24 13.85
N LEU A 39 15.61 2.15 12.61
CA LEU A 39 15.77 3.20 11.61
C LEU A 39 15.14 4.53 12.05
N GLU A 40 15.86 5.61 11.83
CA GLU A 40 15.40 6.99 11.94
C GLU A 40 14.43 7.31 10.79
N LYS A 41 13.15 6.94 10.96
CA LYS A 41 12.10 7.05 9.94
C LYS A 41 11.94 8.45 9.34
N ASN A 42 12.24 9.50 10.10
CA ASN A 42 12.24 10.90 9.64
C ASN A 42 13.33 11.20 8.58
N ARG A 43 14.36 10.36 8.47
CA ARG A 43 15.42 10.49 7.46
C ARG A 43 15.08 9.82 6.14
N VAL A 44 14.07 8.96 6.11
CA VAL A 44 13.63 8.32 4.87
C VAL A 44 12.96 9.37 3.98
N PRO A 45 13.52 9.66 2.79
CA PRO A 45 12.92 10.63 1.89
C PRO A 45 11.46 10.27 1.55
N HIS A 46 10.62 11.30 1.45
CA HIS A 46 9.19 11.19 1.09
C HIS A 46 8.31 10.41 2.10
N GLY A 47 8.89 9.80 3.15
CA GLY A 47 8.15 9.00 4.13
C GLY A 47 7.64 7.66 3.60
N ILE A 48 8.17 7.20 2.46
CA ILE A 48 7.78 5.96 1.79
C ILE A 48 9.04 5.14 1.53
N LEU A 49 9.13 3.94 2.10
CA LEU A 49 10.24 3.01 1.92
C LEU A 49 9.74 1.71 1.29
N LEU A 50 10.13 1.44 0.05
CA LEU A 50 9.69 0.25 -0.68
C LEU A 50 10.05 -1.04 0.06
N ASP A 51 11.24 -1.12 0.66
CA ASP A 51 11.73 -2.30 1.37
C ASP A 51 10.99 -2.59 2.69
N TYR A 52 10.26 -1.59 3.21
CA TYR A 52 9.38 -1.74 4.37
C TYR A 52 7.98 -2.20 3.95
N GLY A 53 7.54 -1.85 2.74
CA GLY A 53 6.19 -2.15 2.29
C GLY A 53 5.98 -3.61 1.90
N PHE A 54 4.72 -4.01 1.90
CA PHE A 54 4.32 -5.26 1.26
C PHE A 54 4.26 -5.08 -0.25
N ASP A 55 4.95 -5.94 -1.00
CA ASP A 55 5.03 -5.89 -2.46
C ASP A 55 3.83 -6.60 -3.12
N PHE A 56 2.81 -5.82 -3.51
CA PHE A 56 1.73 -6.32 -4.36
C PHE A 56 2.09 -6.29 -5.84
N THR A 57 3.06 -5.46 -6.22
CA THR A 57 3.52 -5.27 -7.60
C THR A 57 4.82 -4.49 -7.62
N ASN A 58 5.69 -4.85 -8.57
CA ASN A 58 7.00 -4.23 -8.72
C ASN A 58 6.90 -2.78 -9.23
N LEU A 59 6.98 -1.81 -8.30
CA LEU A 59 6.93 -0.38 -8.61
C LEU A 59 8.00 0.10 -9.58
N ASN A 60 9.14 -0.59 -9.71
CA ASN A 60 10.19 -0.18 -10.64
C ASN A 60 9.74 -0.25 -12.12
N LYS A 61 8.71 -1.05 -12.43
CA LYS A 61 8.12 -1.12 -13.78
C LYS A 61 7.30 0.12 -14.15
N TYR A 62 6.83 0.86 -13.15
CA TYR A 62 5.92 1.99 -13.34
C TYR A 62 6.62 3.33 -13.12
N ASN A 63 7.88 3.45 -13.54
CA ASN A 63 8.73 4.62 -13.28
C ASN A 63 8.43 5.85 -14.16
N GLY A 64 7.34 5.85 -14.91
CA GLY A 64 6.97 6.94 -15.84
C GLY A 64 7.75 6.95 -17.16
N VAL A 65 8.70 6.03 -17.37
CA VAL A 65 9.26 5.76 -18.69
C VAL A 65 8.36 4.72 -19.35
N ASN A 66 7.72 5.10 -20.45
CA ASN A 66 6.77 4.24 -21.16
C ASN A 66 7.44 2.95 -21.65
N THR A 67 7.34 1.86 -20.89
CA THR A 67 7.45 0.51 -21.44
C THR A 67 6.15 0.24 -22.21
N SER A 68 6.23 0.43 -23.52
CA SER A 68 5.15 0.20 -24.49
C SER A 68 4.35 -1.07 -24.17
N GLY A 69 3.08 -0.93 -23.79
CA GLY A 69 2.13 -2.05 -23.66
C GLY A 69 1.44 -2.21 -22.31
N ASP A 70 1.91 -1.56 -21.25
CA ASP A 70 1.32 -1.68 -19.92
C ASP A 70 -0.01 -0.91 -19.83
N HIS A 71 -1.08 -1.56 -20.25
CA HIS A 71 -2.44 -1.09 -20.01
C HIS A 71 -2.73 -1.24 -18.52
N ILE A 72 -2.62 -0.13 -17.78
CA ILE A 72 -2.98 -0.10 -16.37
C ILE A 72 -4.50 -0.22 -16.26
N ASN A 73 -4.95 -1.43 -15.93
CA ASN A 73 -6.34 -1.66 -15.56
C ASN A 73 -6.58 -1.22 -14.09
N PRO A 74 -7.83 -1.04 -13.65
CA PRO A 74 -8.12 -0.59 -12.29
C PRO A 74 -7.58 -1.50 -11.19
N ALA A 75 -7.43 -2.81 -11.44
CA ALA A 75 -6.84 -3.74 -10.48
C ALA A 75 -5.33 -3.49 -10.32
N LEU A 76 -4.61 -3.35 -11.43
CA LEU A 76 -3.19 -3.03 -11.41
C LEU A 76 -2.93 -1.64 -10.79
N TYR A 77 -3.75 -0.64 -11.11
CA TYR A 77 -3.68 0.66 -10.43
C TYR A 77 -3.83 0.52 -8.92
N ARG A 78 -4.80 -0.28 -8.47
CA ARG A 78 -5.02 -0.55 -7.05
C ARG A 78 -3.80 -1.22 -6.43
N ASP A 79 -3.21 -2.20 -7.11
CA ASP A 79 -2.04 -2.92 -6.58
C ASP A 79 -0.82 -1.98 -6.48
N ILE A 80 -0.56 -1.14 -7.50
CA ILE A 80 0.47 -0.08 -7.46
C ILE A 80 0.23 0.86 -6.27
N TYR A 81 -1.00 1.37 -6.14
CA TYR A 81 -1.35 2.29 -5.05
C TYR A 81 -1.23 1.60 -3.67
N THR A 82 -1.65 0.35 -3.56
CA THR A 82 -1.59 -0.41 -2.30
C THR A 82 -0.15 -0.72 -1.89
N THR A 83 0.74 -1.02 -2.84
CA THR A 83 2.19 -1.13 -2.57
C THR A 83 2.75 0.19 -2.06
N ILE A 84 2.33 1.34 -2.62
CA ILE A 84 2.76 2.67 -2.13
C ILE A 84 2.26 2.91 -0.69
N VAL A 85 0.99 2.61 -0.42
CA VAL A 85 0.40 2.77 0.92
C VAL A 85 1.04 1.84 1.94
N SER A 86 1.33 0.58 1.58
CA SER A 86 2.00 -0.37 2.47
C SER A 86 3.44 0.04 2.77
N SER A 87 4.09 0.71 1.82
CA SER A 87 5.46 1.25 1.94
C SER A 87 5.55 2.53 2.77
N ALA A 88 4.42 3.14 3.17
CA ALA A 88 4.43 4.34 3.99
C ALA A 88 4.87 4.01 5.42
N ILE A 89 5.99 4.58 5.87
CA ILE A 89 6.57 4.29 7.18
C ILE A 89 6.12 5.26 8.28
N GLN A 90 5.46 6.34 7.88
CA GLN A 90 4.93 7.38 8.76
C GLN A 90 3.50 7.71 8.39
N SER A 91 2.74 8.22 9.35
CA SER A 91 1.38 8.74 9.10
C SER A 91 1.44 10.09 8.38
N GLY A 92 0.37 10.43 7.65
CA GLY A 92 0.23 11.76 7.06
C GLY A 92 1.11 12.03 5.83
N VAL A 93 1.65 11.01 5.17
CA VAL A 93 2.34 11.18 3.88
C VAL A 93 1.40 11.81 2.86
N SER A 94 1.82 12.93 2.27
CA SER A 94 1.03 13.69 1.31
C SER A 94 0.57 12.82 0.14
N GLY A 95 -0.71 12.96 -0.25
CA GLY A 95 -1.31 12.19 -1.35
C GLY A 95 -1.76 10.77 -0.97
N ILE A 96 -1.30 10.22 0.16
CA ILE A 96 -1.74 8.90 0.63
C ILE A 96 -3.08 9.02 1.37
N GLN A 97 -4.06 8.28 0.88
CA GLN A 97 -5.38 8.07 1.44
C GLN A 97 -5.66 6.58 1.60
N ASN A 98 -6.67 6.22 2.38
CA ASN A 98 -7.13 4.83 2.48
C ASN A 98 -7.44 4.27 1.06
N PRO A 99 -6.85 3.11 0.66
CA PRO A 99 -7.04 2.55 -0.68
C PRO A 99 -8.50 2.29 -1.08
N LYS A 100 -9.32 1.81 -0.14
CA LYS A 100 -10.75 1.59 -0.39
C LYS A 100 -11.48 2.92 -0.58
N GLY A 101 -11.10 3.95 0.18
CA GLY A 101 -11.64 5.31 0.06
C GLY A 101 -11.33 5.94 -1.30
N GLU A 102 -10.07 5.86 -1.75
CA GLU A 102 -9.63 6.34 -3.07
C GLU A 102 -10.43 5.68 -4.19
N TYR A 103 -10.53 4.35 -4.15
CA TYR A 103 -11.23 3.59 -5.18
C TYR A 103 -12.73 3.92 -5.22
N ASN A 104 -13.37 4.00 -4.06
CA ASN A 104 -14.79 4.34 -3.96
C ASN A 104 -15.07 5.75 -4.47
N LYS A 105 -14.19 6.72 -4.19
CA LYS A 105 -14.32 8.08 -4.72
C LYS A 105 -14.31 8.08 -6.25
N TRP A 106 -13.36 7.39 -6.88
CA TRP A 106 -13.30 7.27 -8.34
C TRP A 106 -14.53 6.56 -8.92
N LYS A 107 -14.98 5.46 -8.29
CA LYS A 107 -16.16 4.71 -8.74
C LYS A 107 -17.45 5.54 -8.65
N ASN A 108 -17.63 6.29 -7.57
CA ASN A 108 -18.79 7.16 -7.39
C ASN A 108 -18.81 8.30 -8.42
N LEU A 109 -17.66 8.90 -8.72
CA LEU A 109 -17.53 9.92 -9.76
C LEU A 109 -17.89 9.38 -11.15
N GLN A 110 -17.45 8.17 -11.49
CA GLN A 110 -17.87 7.52 -12.73
C GLN A 110 -19.38 7.33 -12.78
N GLN A 111 -19.99 6.76 -11.73
CA GLN A 111 -21.43 6.52 -11.69
C GLN A 111 -22.23 7.82 -11.85
N GLN A 112 -21.81 8.90 -11.19
CA GLN A 112 -22.44 10.22 -11.33
C GLN A 112 -22.35 10.75 -12.76
N LYS A 113 -21.21 10.57 -13.44
CA LYS A 113 -21.01 11.07 -14.80
C LYS A 113 -21.66 10.19 -15.88
N THR A 114 -21.82 8.89 -15.63
CA THR A 114 -22.56 7.97 -16.50
C THR A 114 -24.08 8.10 -16.32
N ALA A 115 -24.56 8.40 -15.11
CA ALA A 115 -25.99 8.57 -14.82
C ALA A 115 -26.58 9.87 -15.38
N VAL A 116 -25.75 10.85 -15.75
CA VAL A 116 -26.16 12.03 -16.51
C VAL A 116 -26.34 11.60 -17.97
N ASN A 117 -27.48 10.98 -18.22
CA ASN A 117 -27.90 10.36 -19.47
C ASN A 117 -28.26 11.43 -20.51
N THR A 118 -27.27 12.20 -20.96
CA THR A 118 -27.40 13.07 -22.13
C THR A 118 -26.77 12.36 -23.31
N ASN A 119 -27.57 12.04 -24.34
CA ASN A 119 -27.17 11.33 -25.57
C ASN A 119 -26.09 12.05 -26.41
N THR A 120 -25.35 12.99 -25.82
CA THR A 120 -24.46 13.91 -26.51
C THR A 120 -23.07 14.00 -25.90
N ASN A 121 -22.81 13.47 -24.69
CA ASN A 121 -21.48 13.57 -24.04
C ASN A 121 -21.07 12.30 -23.28
N THR A 122 -20.10 11.55 -23.81
CA THR A 122 -19.45 10.47 -23.08
C THR A 122 -18.38 11.05 -22.14
N HIS A 123 -18.62 11.02 -20.84
CA HIS A 123 -17.64 11.46 -19.85
C HIS A 123 -16.72 10.31 -19.44
N ILE A 124 -15.40 10.54 -19.49
CA ILE A 124 -14.38 9.59 -18.99
C ILE A 124 -13.79 10.18 -17.70
N VAL A 125 -13.80 9.41 -16.61
CA VAL A 125 -13.21 9.81 -15.32
C VAL A 125 -11.83 9.18 -15.19
N LEU A 126 -10.80 9.99 -15.38
CA LEU A 126 -9.42 9.57 -15.21
C LEU A 126 -8.97 9.77 -13.76
N SER A 127 -8.18 8.83 -13.25
CA SER A 127 -7.47 8.96 -11.98
C SER A 127 -6.00 8.64 -12.20
N GLY A 128 -5.12 9.53 -11.77
CA GLY A 128 -3.67 9.37 -11.87
C GLY A 128 -3.02 9.37 -10.49
N LEU A 129 -1.90 8.66 -10.37
CA LEU A 129 -1.00 8.75 -9.23
C LEU A 129 0.40 9.10 -9.71
N TYR A 130 1.08 9.90 -8.89
CA TYR A 130 2.50 10.19 -9.00
C TYR A 130 3.07 10.22 -7.57
N PHE A 131 4.00 9.32 -7.28
CA PHE A 131 4.66 9.28 -5.98
C PHE A 131 6.17 9.15 -6.18
N LYS A 132 6.92 9.89 -5.37
CA LYS A 132 8.33 9.60 -5.12
C LYS A 132 8.42 8.74 -3.88
N PHE A 133 9.30 7.75 -3.91
CA PHE A 133 9.53 6.83 -2.81
C PHE A 133 11.01 6.50 -2.69
N SER A 134 11.42 6.04 -1.51
CA SER A 134 12.77 5.60 -1.24
C SER A 134 12.89 4.09 -1.36
N LYS A 135 14.08 3.65 -1.75
CA LYS A 135 14.50 2.25 -1.70
C LYS A 135 15.91 2.21 -1.12
N ILE A 136 16.23 1.19 -0.33
CA ILE A 136 17.60 0.92 0.11
C ILE A 136 18.43 0.56 -1.13
N ARG A 137 19.55 1.27 -1.32
CA ARG A 137 20.48 0.98 -2.41
C ARG A 137 21.03 -0.43 -2.26
N THR A 138 21.17 -1.13 -3.38
CA THR A 138 21.68 -2.52 -3.39
C THR A 138 23.09 -2.64 -2.81
N ASN A 139 23.89 -1.58 -2.87
CA ASN A 139 25.23 -1.50 -2.31
C ASN A 139 25.30 -0.84 -0.93
N ALA A 140 24.18 -0.41 -0.31
CA ALA A 140 24.21 0.29 0.97
C ALA A 140 24.84 -0.55 2.09
N LEU A 141 24.56 -1.86 2.11
CA LEU A 141 25.13 -2.78 3.10
C LEU A 141 26.63 -2.99 2.90
N SER A 142 27.07 -3.23 1.65
CA SER A 142 28.49 -3.46 1.35
C SER A 142 29.35 -2.20 1.47
N GLN A 143 28.75 -1.01 1.32
CA GLN A 143 29.40 0.28 1.52
C GLN A 143 29.36 0.74 2.98
N GLY A 144 28.61 0.06 3.85
CA GLY A 144 28.47 0.44 5.25
C GLY A 144 27.59 1.67 5.50
N ASP A 145 26.69 1.99 4.56
CA ASP A 145 25.71 3.09 4.66
C ASP A 145 24.47 2.70 5.48
N ILE A 146 24.27 1.40 5.71
CA ILE A 146 23.26 0.83 6.60
C ILE A 146 23.86 -0.41 7.29
N ARG A 147 23.42 -0.70 8.51
CA ARG A 147 23.93 -1.82 9.31
C ARG A 147 22.84 -2.84 9.54
N VAL A 148 23.24 -4.10 9.69
CA VAL A 148 22.34 -5.13 10.24
C VAL A 148 22.83 -5.48 11.64
N ILE A 149 21.96 -5.32 12.63
CA ILE A 149 22.24 -5.51 14.04
C ILE A 149 21.35 -6.61 14.62
N ASN A 150 21.52 -6.90 15.91
CA ASN A 150 20.71 -7.86 16.65
C ASN A 150 20.66 -9.23 15.96
N ASN A 151 21.84 -9.85 15.74
CA ASN A 151 21.98 -11.16 15.09
C ASN A 151 21.34 -11.21 13.69
N SER A 152 21.58 -10.16 12.90
CA SER A 152 21.10 -10.04 11.52
C SER A 152 19.57 -9.94 11.36
N THR A 153 18.86 -9.46 12.39
CA THR A 153 17.39 -9.36 12.38
C THR A 153 16.86 -7.95 12.18
N GLN A 154 17.68 -6.92 12.42
CA GLN A 154 17.25 -5.53 12.34
C GLN A 154 18.19 -4.66 11.51
N TYR A 155 17.63 -3.69 10.79
CA TYR A 155 18.34 -2.68 10.03
C TYR A 155 18.47 -1.40 10.84
N ASP A 156 19.69 -0.84 10.87
CA ASP A 156 20.04 0.35 11.63
C ASP A 156 20.82 1.35 10.77
N ASP A 157 20.71 2.63 11.11
CA ASP A 157 21.39 3.72 10.42
C ASP A 157 22.91 3.63 10.63
N ALA A 158 23.67 4.00 9.60
CA ALA A 158 25.11 4.07 9.69
C ALA A 158 25.61 5.50 9.84
N TYR A 159 26.69 5.63 10.62
CA TYR A 159 27.36 6.88 10.88
C TYR A 159 28.86 6.73 10.63
N SER A 160 29.44 7.68 9.89
CA SER A 160 30.88 7.79 9.65
C SER A 160 31.36 9.14 10.20
N GLY A 161 32.25 9.12 11.19
CA GLY A 161 32.70 10.35 11.86
C GLY A 161 31.57 11.16 12.53
N GLY A 162 30.48 10.50 12.97
CA GLY A 162 29.29 11.16 13.52
C GLY A 162 28.33 11.73 12.46
N VAL A 163 28.64 11.59 11.17
CA VAL A 163 27.78 12.02 10.07
C VAL A 163 26.95 10.83 9.58
N TRP A 164 25.63 11.01 9.53
CA TRP A 164 24.71 10.02 8.97
C TRP A 164 25.03 9.72 7.50
N GLN A 165 25.07 8.43 7.16
CA GLN A 165 25.27 7.97 5.79
C GLN A 165 23.91 7.69 5.15
N ASN A 166 23.67 8.16 3.93
CA ASN A 166 22.38 7.98 3.26
C ASN A 166 22.32 6.65 2.51
N PRO A 167 21.56 5.64 2.97
CA PRO A 167 21.46 4.37 2.28
C PRO A 167 20.41 4.37 1.16
N TYR A 168 19.63 5.45 1.00
CA TYR A 168 18.44 5.46 0.16
C TYR A 168 18.71 6.03 -1.24
N GLU A 169 18.11 5.39 -2.25
CA GLU A 169 17.87 5.98 -3.56
C GLU A 169 16.42 6.46 -3.68
N THR A 170 16.19 7.53 -4.44
CA THR A 170 14.83 8.01 -4.75
C THR A 170 14.38 7.45 -6.09
N LYS A 171 13.17 6.89 -6.11
CA LYS A 171 12.49 6.43 -7.32
C LYS A 171 11.10 7.06 -7.40
N ASN A 172 10.45 6.89 -8.54
CA ASN A 172 9.10 7.38 -8.77
C ASN A 172 8.21 6.27 -9.32
N ALA A 173 6.91 6.38 -9.04
CA ALA A 173 5.86 5.55 -9.61
C ALA A 173 4.80 6.46 -10.25
N VAL A 174 4.37 6.11 -11.45
CA VAL A 174 3.35 6.81 -12.25
C VAL A 174 2.36 5.79 -12.77
N ALA A 175 1.08 6.02 -12.53
CA ALA A 175 0.02 5.18 -13.06
C ALA A 175 -1.26 5.98 -13.29
N TYR A 176 -2.10 5.53 -14.22
CA TYR A 176 -3.42 6.09 -14.42
C TYR A 176 -4.44 4.98 -14.69
N LYS A 177 -5.69 5.21 -14.26
CA LYS A 177 -6.85 4.37 -14.57
C LYS A 177 -7.92 5.20 -15.26
N LYS A 178 -8.66 4.55 -16.16
CA LYS A 178 -9.81 5.08 -16.89
C LYS A 178 -11.07 4.35 -16.50
#